data_AF-A0A7C6DXS9-F1
#
_entry.id   AF-A0A7C6DXS9-F1
#
_cell.length_a   1.000
_cell.length_b   1.000
_cell.length_c   1.000
_cell.angle_alpha   90.00
_cell.angle_beta   90.00
_cell.angle_gamma   90.00
#
_symmetry.space_group_name_H-M   'P 1'
#
loop_
_entity.id
_entity.type
_entity.pdbx_description
1 polymer ?
#
loop_
_entity_poly.entity_id
_entity_poly.type
_entity_poly.pdbx_seq_one_letter_code
_entity_poly.pdbx_strand_id
1 'polypeptide(L)'
;MKLTRRELLTMFLGAPLAAAACGSSPRRNFVPDGEIVGQSVAVGHRIREFSSHLPQPEKYEEKSIVIVGAGVAGLSAARYLKRQNIHDFIIVELEREPGGTARSGSSKLAGYPWGAHYLPLPFKENADLIDLLEEMNLTEGRDNSGEIIVREEFLCREPEERVFYKGRWYE
;
A
#
# COMPACT_ATOMS: atom_id res chain seq x y z
N MET A 1 40.90 -33.45 -43.74
CA MET A 1 40.08 -34.62 -43.34
C MET A 1 38.89 -34.70 -44.31
N LYS A 2 38.64 -35.84 -44.96
CA LYS A 2 37.45 -36.02 -45.83
C LYS A 2 36.31 -36.57 -44.97
N LEU A 3 35.25 -35.80 -44.81
CA LEU A 3 34.05 -36.25 -44.08
C LEU A 3 33.31 -37.31 -44.89
N THR A 4 32.93 -38.39 -44.23
CA THR A 4 32.13 -39.47 -44.80
C THR A 4 30.64 -39.09 -44.84
N ARG A 5 29.87 -39.70 -45.76
CA ARG A 5 28.41 -39.46 -45.84
C ARG A 5 27.69 -39.69 -44.50
N ARG A 6 28.15 -40.66 -43.72
CA ARG A 6 27.57 -40.99 -42.41
C ARG A 6 27.81 -39.87 -41.40
N GLU A 7 29.01 -39.31 -41.35
CA GLU A 7 29.34 -38.17 -40.48
C GLU A 7 28.53 -36.93 -40.86
N LEU A 8 28.36 -36.69 -42.17
CA LEU A 8 27.58 -35.58 -42.70
C LEU A 8 26.09 -35.68 -42.33
N LEU A 9 25.50 -36.88 -42.42
CA LEU A 9 24.13 -37.15 -41.99
C LEU A 9 23.96 -37.01 -40.47
N THR A 10 24.92 -37.50 -39.68
CA THR A 10 24.91 -37.36 -38.22
C THR A 10 24.98 -35.89 -37.80
N MET A 11 25.79 -35.08 -38.48
CA MET A 11 25.85 -33.63 -38.24
C MET A 11 24.53 -32.93 -38.60
N PHE A 12 23.93 -33.23 -39.75
CA PHE A 12 22.68 -32.58 -40.18
C PHE A 12 21.47 -32.94 -39.31
N LEU A 13 21.41 -34.19 -38.82
CA LEU A 13 20.32 -34.65 -37.97
C LEU A 13 20.54 -34.30 -36.49
N GLY A 14 21.81 -34.23 -36.05
CA GLY A 14 22.18 -33.95 -34.66
C GLY A 14 22.34 -32.47 -34.33
N ALA A 15 22.82 -31.65 -35.26
CA ALA A 15 23.06 -30.22 -35.02
C ALA A 15 21.78 -29.43 -34.68
N PRO A 16 20.61 -29.67 -35.31
CA PRO A 16 19.36 -29.00 -34.91
C PRO A 16 18.92 -29.38 -33.50
N LEU A 17 19.12 -30.65 -33.10
CA LEU A 17 18.80 -31.14 -31.76
C LEU A 17 19.75 -30.53 -30.70
N ALA A 18 21.05 -30.48 -31.00
CA ALA A 18 22.05 -29.86 -30.14
C ALA A 18 21.81 -28.34 -30.00
N ALA A 19 21.46 -27.66 -31.10
CA ALA A 19 21.09 -26.25 -31.09
C ALA A 19 19.80 -25.98 -30.30
N ALA A 20 18.79 -26.85 -30.41
CA ALA A 20 17.57 -26.76 -29.63
C ALA A 20 17.80 -27.04 -28.13
N ALA A 21 18.74 -27.92 -27.78
CA ALA A 21 19.13 -28.21 -26.39
C ALA A 21 19.94 -27.05 -25.75
N CYS A 22 20.60 -26.22 -26.54
CA CYS A 22 21.24 -24.98 -26.09
C CYS A 22 20.31 -23.76 -26.08
N GLY A 23 19.07 -23.90 -26.55
CA GLY A 23 18.05 -22.87 -26.43
C GLY A 23 17.68 -22.71 -24.96
N SER A 24 18.12 -21.63 -24.33
CA SER A 24 17.57 -21.21 -23.05
C SER A 24 16.06 -21.04 -23.25
N SER A 25 15.28 -21.93 -22.63
CA SER A 25 13.83 -21.77 -22.58
C SER A 25 13.56 -20.34 -22.09
N PRO A 26 12.77 -19.53 -22.81
CA PRO A 26 12.52 -18.16 -22.40
C PRO A 26 11.96 -18.26 -21.00
N ARG A 27 12.74 -17.80 -20.01
CA ARG A 27 12.25 -17.71 -18.64
C ARG A 27 10.98 -16.91 -18.77
N ARG A 28 9.84 -17.54 -18.46
CA ARG A 28 8.59 -16.81 -18.31
C ARG A 28 8.84 -15.85 -17.16
N ASN A 29 9.25 -14.63 -17.51
CA ASN A 29 9.26 -13.50 -16.62
C ASN A 29 7.79 -13.16 -16.41
N PHE A 30 7.12 -13.98 -15.58
CA PHE A 30 5.81 -13.65 -15.08
C PHE A 30 6.04 -12.53 -14.06
N VAL A 31 6.10 -11.31 -14.56
CA VAL A 31 5.91 -10.11 -13.76
C VAL A 31 4.42 -9.83 -13.89
N PRO A 32 3.64 -9.93 -12.80
CA PRO A 32 2.25 -9.52 -12.82
C PRO A 32 2.15 -8.08 -13.30
N ASP A 33 1.13 -7.75 -14.08
CA ASP A 33 0.81 -6.36 -14.38
C ASP A 33 0.58 -5.60 -13.05
N GLY A 34 1.09 -4.38 -12.98
CA GLY A 34 1.01 -3.55 -11.79
C GLY A 34 0.98 -2.08 -12.14
N GLU A 35 0.38 -1.30 -11.25
CA GLU A 35 0.32 0.16 -11.37
C GLU A 35 0.71 0.81 -10.04
N ILE A 36 1.16 2.06 -10.10
CA ILE A 36 1.38 2.86 -8.89
C ILE A 36 0.02 3.40 -8.44
N VAL A 37 -0.48 2.86 -7.34
CA VAL A 37 -1.75 3.27 -6.75
C VAL A 37 -1.50 4.42 -5.76
N GLY A 38 -1.85 5.65 -6.15
CA GLY A 38 -1.85 6.83 -5.27
C GLY A 38 -0.84 7.93 -5.61
N GLN A 39 -0.70 8.90 -4.68
CA GLN A 39 0.08 10.14 -4.78
C GLN A 39 -0.38 11.13 -5.87
N SER A 40 -1.48 10.83 -6.58
CA SER A 40 -2.17 11.65 -7.58
C SER A 40 -1.28 12.68 -8.29
N VAL A 41 -0.12 12.22 -8.80
CA VAL A 41 0.96 13.11 -9.26
C VAL A 41 0.51 14.00 -10.41
N ALA A 42 -0.42 13.51 -11.24
CA ALA A 42 -1.03 14.29 -12.30
C ALA A 42 -1.83 15.48 -11.76
N VAL A 43 -2.56 15.32 -10.65
CA VAL A 43 -3.29 16.42 -10.00
C VAL A 43 -2.32 17.41 -9.37
N GLY A 44 -1.29 16.92 -8.68
CA GLY A 44 -0.23 17.78 -8.12
C GLY A 44 0.49 18.59 -9.20
N HIS A 45 0.80 17.99 -10.35
CA HIS A 45 1.38 18.69 -11.49
C HIS A 45 0.44 19.73 -12.10
N ARG A 46 -0.87 19.47 -12.16
CA ARG A 46 -1.84 20.49 -12.61
C ARG A 46 -1.82 21.72 -11.70
N ILE A 47 -1.74 21.54 -10.38
CA ILE A 47 -1.66 22.68 -9.46
C ILE A 47 -0.40 23.51 -9.75
N ARG A 48 0.74 22.86 -9.97
CA ARG A 48 1.99 23.55 -10.31
C ARG A 48 1.90 24.28 -11.65
N GLU A 49 1.46 23.58 -12.70
CA GLU A 49 1.46 24.07 -14.09
C GLU A 49 0.40 25.15 -14.33
N PHE A 50 -0.79 24.99 -13.74
CA PHE A 50 -1.89 25.94 -13.86
C PHE A 50 -1.97 26.93 -12.70
N SER A 51 -0.96 26.99 -11.81
CA SER A 51 -0.90 28.00 -10.73
C SER A 51 -1.04 29.44 -11.25
N SER A 52 -0.64 29.70 -12.50
CA SER A 52 -0.78 31.00 -13.18
C SER A 52 -2.15 31.25 -13.83
N HIS A 53 -2.99 30.21 -13.97
CA HIS A 53 -4.28 30.25 -14.68
C HIS A 53 -5.38 29.52 -13.90
N LEU A 54 -5.33 29.55 -12.57
CA LEU A 54 -6.37 28.93 -11.75
C LEU A 54 -7.73 29.58 -12.10
N PRO A 55 -8.79 28.77 -12.31
CA PRO A 55 -10.12 29.31 -12.56
C PRO A 55 -10.55 30.18 -11.38
N GLN A 56 -11.28 31.25 -11.66
CA GLN A 56 -11.87 32.06 -10.60
C GLN A 56 -12.84 31.19 -9.79
N PRO A 57 -12.77 31.22 -8.45
CA PRO A 57 -13.71 30.47 -7.62
C PRO A 57 -15.14 30.96 -7.86
N GLU A 58 -16.06 30.04 -8.11
CA GLU A 58 -17.49 30.37 -8.24
C GLU A 58 -18.14 30.64 -6.86
N LYS A 59 -17.55 30.09 -5.80
CA LYS A 59 -18.03 30.19 -4.41
C LYS A 59 -16.85 30.33 -3.46
N TYR A 60 -17.01 31.20 -2.47
CA TYR A 60 -16.15 31.29 -1.30
C TYR A 60 -16.92 30.80 -0.08
N GLU A 61 -16.26 30.03 0.77
CA GLU A 61 -16.81 29.56 2.04
C GLU A 61 -15.81 29.87 3.15
N GLU A 62 -16.28 30.56 4.17
CA GLU A 62 -15.49 30.88 5.36
C GLU A 62 -15.64 29.77 6.40
N LYS A 63 -14.52 29.38 7.00
CA LYS A 63 -14.44 28.42 8.10
C LYS A 63 -13.45 28.95 9.12
N SER A 64 -13.74 28.74 10.40
CA SER A 64 -12.79 29.07 11.47
C SER A 64 -11.48 28.29 11.34
N ILE A 65 -11.54 27.04 10.89
CA ILE A 65 -10.36 26.17 10.71
C ILE A 65 -10.44 25.39 9.40
N VAL A 66 -9.35 25.41 8.63
CA VAL A 66 -9.18 24.61 7.41
C VAL A 66 -8.02 23.64 7.61
N ILE A 67 -8.30 22.34 7.55
CA ILE A 67 -7.30 21.26 7.62
C ILE A 67 -7.01 20.81 6.19
N VAL A 68 -5.76 20.99 5.75
CA VAL A 68 -5.30 20.57 4.42
C VAL A 68 -4.64 19.19 4.53
N GLY A 69 -5.30 18.18 3.96
CA GLY A 69 -4.92 16.78 4.01
C GLY A 69 -5.76 15.97 5.00
N ALA A 70 -6.39 14.91 4.52
CA ALA A 70 -7.14 13.91 5.29
C ALA A 70 -6.32 12.64 5.55
N GLY A 71 -5.00 12.78 5.74
CA GLY A 71 -4.15 11.72 6.30
C GLY A 71 -4.31 11.58 7.82
N VAL A 72 -3.56 10.65 8.43
CA VAL A 72 -3.61 10.38 9.88
C VAL A 72 -3.43 11.65 10.72
N ALA A 73 -2.55 12.57 10.31
CA ALA A 73 -2.35 13.85 11.01
C ALA A 73 -3.60 14.74 10.96
N GLY A 74 -4.18 14.96 9.77
CA GLY A 74 -5.36 15.82 9.60
C GLY A 74 -6.62 15.22 10.23
N LEU A 75 -6.80 13.90 10.12
CA LEU A 75 -7.88 13.18 10.79
C LEU A 75 -7.72 13.22 12.32
N SER A 76 -6.50 13.10 12.84
CA SER A 76 -6.23 13.26 14.28
C SER A 76 -6.54 14.67 14.76
N ALA A 77 -6.17 15.70 13.98
CA ALA A 77 -6.52 17.08 14.30
C ALA A 77 -8.04 17.30 14.31
N ALA A 78 -8.75 16.79 13.30
CA ALA A 78 -10.21 16.84 13.24
C ALA A 78 -10.89 16.10 14.41
N ARG A 79 -10.37 14.93 14.79
CA ARG A 79 -10.82 14.18 15.97
C ARG A 79 -10.65 15.02 17.24
N TYR A 80 -9.50 15.65 17.41
CA TYR A 80 -9.23 16.52 18.55
C TYR A 80 -10.22 17.69 18.61
N LEU A 81 -10.43 18.42 17.50
CA LEU A 81 -11.39 19.52 17.42
C LEU A 81 -12.82 19.06 17.79
N LYS A 82 -13.24 17.91 17.26
CA LYS A 82 -14.55 17.33 17.57
C LYS A 82 -14.70 17.00 19.06
N ARG A 83 -13.65 16.46 19.72
CA ARG A 83 -13.64 16.21 21.18
C ARG A 83 -13.74 17.50 22.00
N GLN A 84 -13.26 18.62 21.47
CA GLN A 84 -13.38 19.95 22.08
C GLN A 84 -14.69 20.67 21.74
N ASN A 85 -15.67 19.98 21.12
CA ASN A 85 -16.93 20.57 20.62
C ASN A 85 -16.74 21.72 19.63
N ILE A 86 -15.61 21.73 18.91
CA ILE A 86 -15.35 22.67 17.81
C ILE A 86 -15.78 21.98 16.52
N HIS A 87 -16.80 22.52 15.87
CA HIS A 87 -17.41 21.93 14.67
C HIS A 87 -17.28 22.78 13.41
N ASP A 88 -16.91 24.06 13.54
CA ASP A 88 -16.71 24.95 12.39
C ASP A 88 -15.31 24.76 11.78
N PHE A 89 -15.11 23.58 11.20
CA PHE A 89 -13.90 23.24 10.47
C PHE A 89 -14.22 22.42 9.23
N ILE A 90 -13.29 22.41 8.28
CA ILE A 90 -13.35 21.57 7.09
C ILE A 90 -12.03 20.84 6.88
N ILE A 91 -12.09 19.63 6.33
CA ILE A 91 -10.93 18.89 5.85
C ILE A 91 -10.99 18.87 4.32
N VAL A 92 -9.91 19.27 3.68
CA VAL A 92 -9.76 19.19 2.21
C VAL A 92 -8.67 18.18 1.88
N GLU A 93 -8.98 17.22 1.01
CA GLU A 93 -8.06 16.15 0.59
C GLU A 93 -7.87 16.21 -0.93
N LEU A 94 -6.63 16.01 -1.37
CA LEU A 94 -6.26 15.98 -2.78
C LEU A 94 -6.65 14.64 -3.42
N GLU A 95 -6.45 13.56 -2.68
CA GLU A 95 -6.81 12.20 -3.08
C GLU A 95 -8.32 11.97 -3.05
N ARG A 96 -8.76 10.92 -3.74
CA ARG A 96 -10.20 10.54 -3.76
C ARG A 96 -10.70 10.02 -2.42
N GLU A 97 -9.80 9.52 -1.59
CA GLU A 97 -10.11 8.87 -0.32
C GLU A 97 -9.16 9.37 0.78
N PRO A 98 -9.65 9.52 2.02
CA PRO A 98 -8.80 9.85 3.16
C PRO A 98 -7.89 8.67 3.54
N GLY A 99 -6.94 8.94 4.44
CA GLY A 99 -6.02 7.93 5.00
C GLY A 99 -4.55 8.22 4.71
N GLY A 100 -4.25 9.01 3.68
CA GLY A 100 -2.87 9.35 3.31
C GLY A 100 -2.04 8.09 3.01
N THR A 101 -0.99 7.85 3.79
CA THR A 101 -0.14 6.65 3.67
C THR A 101 -0.73 5.41 4.35
N ALA A 102 -1.83 5.54 5.09
CA ALA A 102 -2.54 4.45 5.74
C ALA A 102 -3.78 4.05 4.93
N ARG A 103 -3.56 3.59 3.69
CA ARG A 103 -4.62 3.13 2.78
C ARG A 103 -4.55 1.62 2.58
N SER A 104 -5.69 1.05 2.25
CA SER A 104 -5.86 -0.38 1.96
C SER A 104 -6.74 -0.59 0.73
N GLY A 105 -6.66 -1.79 0.17
CA GLY A 105 -7.56 -2.29 -0.85
C GLY A 105 -8.21 -3.58 -0.38
N SER A 106 -9.08 -4.13 -1.22
CA SER A 106 -9.70 -5.42 -0.99
C SER A 106 -9.75 -6.26 -2.26
N SER A 107 -9.84 -7.57 -2.07
CA SER A 107 -10.08 -8.55 -3.12
C SER A 107 -11.26 -9.44 -2.71
N LYS A 108 -11.63 -10.38 -3.57
CA LYS A 108 -12.61 -11.43 -3.22
C LYS A 108 -12.15 -12.33 -2.06
N LEU A 109 -10.84 -12.37 -1.77
CA LEU A 109 -10.24 -13.25 -0.78
C LEU A 109 -10.00 -12.55 0.56
N ALA A 110 -9.40 -11.35 0.52
CA ALA A 110 -9.03 -10.60 1.71
C ALA A 110 -8.81 -9.10 1.41
N GLY A 111 -8.85 -8.30 2.47
CA GLY A 111 -8.29 -6.94 2.50
C GLY A 111 -6.76 -6.98 2.51
N TYR A 112 -6.11 -5.98 1.94
CA TYR A 112 -4.65 -5.86 1.92
C TYR A 112 -4.23 -4.39 2.04
N PRO A 113 -3.09 -4.10 2.70
CA PRO A 113 -2.62 -2.73 2.83
C PRO A 113 -1.86 -2.24 1.59
N TRP A 114 -1.96 -0.95 1.31
CA TRP A 114 -1.12 -0.25 0.32
C TRP A 114 0.05 0.50 0.96
N GLY A 115 0.04 0.70 2.27
CA GLY A 115 1.08 1.43 3.00
C GLY A 115 1.16 1.05 4.47
N ALA A 116 1.16 2.05 5.35
CA ALA A 116 1.22 1.84 6.79
C ALA A 116 0.03 0.97 7.25
N HIS A 117 0.31 -0.18 7.86
CA HIS A 117 -0.71 -1.22 8.11
C HIS A 117 -0.66 -1.85 9.49
N TYR A 118 0.33 -1.50 10.30
CA TYR A 118 0.44 -1.96 11.68
C TYR A 118 1.03 -0.86 12.55
N LEU A 119 0.77 -0.99 13.84
CA LEU A 119 1.40 -0.22 14.88
C LEU A 119 2.15 -1.21 15.79
N PRO A 120 3.29 -0.82 16.38
CA PRO A 120 3.77 -1.55 17.55
C PRO A 120 2.68 -1.51 18.63
N LEU A 121 2.57 -2.57 19.42
CA LEU A 121 1.66 -2.55 20.58
C LEU A 121 2.05 -1.37 21.48
N PRO A 122 1.13 -0.42 21.73
CA PRO A 122 1.46 0.75 22.52
C PRO A 122 1.60 0.38 23.99
N PHE A 123 2.64 0.89 24.62
CA PHE A 123 2.75 0.89 26.08
C PHE A 123 1.66 1.77 26.70
N LYS A 124 1.25 1.47 27.94
CA LYS A 124 0.26 2.21 28.71
C LYS A 124 0.48 3.74 28.80
N GLU A 125 1.72 4.21 28.66
CA GLU A 125 2.05 5.65 28.67
C GLU A 125 1.55 6.37 27.41
N ASN A 126 1.26 5.66 26.31
CA ASN A 126 0.74 6.23 25.07
C ASN A 126 -0.77 6.47 25.15
N ALA A 127 -1.20 7.26 26.14
CA ALA A 127 -2.60 7.47 26.47
C ALA A 127 -3.44 7.93 25.26
N ASP A 128 -2.97 8.89 24.46
CA ASP A 128 -3.71 9.40 23.30
C ASP A 128 -3.95 8.35 22.21
N LEU A 129 -2.97 7.46 22.00
CA LEU A 129 -3.09 6.36 21.05
C LEU A 129 -4.04 5.29 21.59
N ILE A 130 -3.94 4.97 22.87
CA ILE A 130 -4.83 4.00 23.51
C ILE A 130 -6.28 4.50 23.46
N ASP A 131 -6.52 5.76 23.81
CA ASP A 131 -7.82 6.43 23.69
C ASP A 131 -8.41 6.30 22.28
N LEU A 132 -7.56 6.42 21.25
CA LEU A 132 -7.98 6.26 19.86
C LEU A 132 -8.35 4.80 19.56
N LEU A 133 -7.53 3.84 19.99
CA LEU A 133 -7.78 2.41 19.76
C LEU A 133 -9.06 1.92 20.48
N GLU A 134 -9.30 2.42 21.70
CA GLU A 134 -10.52 2.18 22.48
C GLU A 134 -11.74 2.79 21.77
N GLU A 135 -11.67 4.04 21.28
CA GLU A 135 -12.75 4.68 20.51
C GLU A 135 -13.08 3.91 19.22
N MET A 136 -12.06 3.31 18.58
CA MET A 136 -12.21 2.47 17.40
C MET A 136 -12.67 1.04 17.72
N ASN A 137 -12.89 0.70 19.00
CA ASN A 137 -13.31 -0.62 19.48
C ASN A 137 -12.35 -1.75 19.08
N LEU A 138 -11.04 -1.45 19.12
CA LEU A 138 -9.96 -2.37 18.77
C LEU A 138 -9.40 -3.14 19.99
N THR A 139 -9.78 -2.77 21.20
CA THR A 139 -9.30 -3.36 22.46
C THR A 139 -10.41 -4.09 23.21
N GLU A 140 -10.04 -5.09 24.00
CA GLU A 140 -10.93 -5.81 24.93
C GLU A 140 -10.93 -5.19 26.34
N GLY A 141 -9.94 -4.34 26.64
CA GLY A 141 -9.76 -3.70 27.92
C GLY A 141 -8.28 -3.58 28.28
N ARG A 142 -8.00 -3.68 29.58
CA ARG A 142 -6.65 -3.58 30.14
C ARG A 142 -6.37 -4.72 31.11
N ASP A 143 -5.11 -5.10 31.22
CA ASP A 143 -4.65 -6.10 32.18
C ASP A 143 -4.43 -5.52 33.59
N ASN A 144 -4.00 -6.36 34.53
CA ASN A 144 -3.71 -5.95 35.92
C ASN A 144 -2.54 -4.95 36.03
N SER A 145 -1.71 -4.83 35.00
CA SER A 145 -0.55 -3.93 34.93
C SER A 145 -0.90 -2.57 34.30
N GLY A 146 -2.12 -2.44 33.77
CA GLY A 146 -2.63 -1.27 33.05
C GLY A 146 -2.30 -1.27 31.55
N GLU A 147 -1.71 -2.35 31.03
CA GLU A 147 -1.42 -2.51 29.60
C GLU A 147 -2.70 -2.85 28.82
N ILE A 148 -2.76 -2.46 27.55
CA ILE A 148 -3.94 -2.75 26.73
C ILE A 148 -3.98 -4.20 26.27
N ILE A 149 -5.19 -4.75 26.22
CA ILE A 149 -5.47 -6.04 25.59
C ILE A 149 -6.14 -5.74 24.25
N VAL A 150 -5.41 -5.93 23.15
CA VAL A 150 -5.93 -5.74 21.79
C VAL A 150 -6.69 -7.00 21.38
N ARG A 151 -7.82 -6.82 20.67
CA ARG A 151 -8.61 -7.96 20.16
C ARG A 151 -7.78 -8.76 19.16
N GLU A 152 -7.85 -10.08 19.28
CA GLU A 152 -7.02 -11.03 18.52
C GLU A 152 -7.12 -10.83 17.00
N GLU A 153 -8.30 -10.49 16.48
CA GLU A 153 -8.52 -10.28 15.03
C GLU A 153 -7.78 -9.06 14.46
N PHE A 154 -7.31 -8.14 15.30
CA PHE A 154 -6.55 -6.95 14.88
C PHE A 154 -5.05 -7.08 15.13
N LEU A 155 -4.60 -8.17 15.76
CA LEU A 155 -3.17 -8.42 15.95
C LEU A 155 -2.53 -8.91 14.65
N CYS A 156 -1.38 -8.35 14.32
CA CYS A 156 -0.57 -8.85 13.22
C CYS A 156 -0.02 -10.22 13.59
N ARG A 157 -0.31 -11.21 12.76
CA ARG A 157 0.33 -12.53 12.88
C ARG A 157 1.79 -12.43 12.51
N GLU A 158 2.60 -13.29 13.12
CA GLU A 158 3.99 -13.47 12.73
C GLU A 158 4.05 -13.73 11.22
N PRO A 159 4.90 -13.00 10.47
CA PRO A 159 4.99 -13.21 9.03
C PRO A 159 5.54 -14.61 8.75
N GLU A 160 4.70 -15.47 8.17
CA GLU A 160 5.20 -16.59 7.37
C GLU A 160 5.75 -15.96 6.08
N GLU A 161 7.06 -15.75 6.00
CA GLU A 161 7.67 -15.06 4.88
C GLU A 161 7.44 -15.82 3.58
N ARG A 162 6.61 -15.26 2.69
CA ARG A 162 6.44 -15.79 1.34
C ARG A 162 7.34 -15.04 0.38
N VAL A 163 8.45 -15.66 -0.03
CA VAL A 163 9.37 -15.06 -1.01
C VAL A 163 8.95 -15.44 -2.43
N PHE A 164 8.69 -14.47 -3.31
CA PHE A 164 8.51 -14.75 -4.74
C PHE A 164 9.86 -14.81 -5.44
N TYR A 165 10.22 -16.00 -5.94
CA TYR A 165 11.48 -16.21 -6.66
C TYR A 165 11.25 -17.09 -7.89
N LYS A 166 11.86 -16.74 -9.03
CA LYS A 166 11.77 -17.50 -10.29
C LYS A 166 10.35 -17.94 -10.71
N GLY A 167 9.36 -17.07 -10.51
CA GLY A 167 7.98 -17.34 -10.93
C GLY A 167 7.16 -18.20 -9.95
N ARG A 168 7.64 -18.41 -8.73
CA ARG A 168 6.95 -19.21 -7.70
C ARG A 168 7.06 -18.54 -6.33
N TRP A 169 6.04 -18.74 -5.50
CA TRP A 169 6.07 -18.36 -4.09
C TRP A 169 6.70 -19.50 -3.28
N TYR A 170 7.65 -19.16 -2.43
CA TYR A 170 8.28 -20.04 -1.44
C TYR A 170 7.73 -19.69 -0.06
N GLU A 171 7.62 -20.69 0.81
CA GLU A 171 7.39 -20.55 2.25
C GLU A 171 8.68 -20.93 2.99
#